data_AF-A0A9P0M9P1-F1
#
_entry.id   AF-A0A9P0M9P1-F1
#
_cell.length_a   1.000
_cell.length_b   1.000
_cell.length_c   1.000
_cell.angle_alpha   90.00
_cell.angle_beta   90.00
_cell.angle_gamma   90.00
#
_symmetry.space_group_name_H-M   'P 1'
#
loop_
_entity.id
_entity.type
_entity.pdbx_description
1 polymer ?
#
loop_
_entity_poly.entity_id
_entity_poly.type
_entity_poly.pdbx_seq_one_letter_code
_entity_poly.pdbx_strand_id
1 'polypeptide(L)'
;MKLLSNDSMRLNRLERHLKQQHPTLVLKMKEFFSSKAESLKRMRLAKSGSYHTASFEIAFMIAKQKKSYTIREELVRPCVLKATQIILGEDAEQKLKPIYSFE
;
A
#
# COMPACT_ATOMS: atom_id res chain seq x y z
N MET A 1 11.45 -10.71 7.77
CA MET A 1 11.12 -9.42 8.43
C MET A 1 10.26 -9.74 9.65
N LYS A 2 10.60 -9.27 10.85
CA LYS A 2 9.79 -9.54 12.04
C LYS A 2 8.65 -8.52 12.10
N LEU A 3 7.40 -9.01 12.16
CA LEU A 3 6.24 -8.15 12.34
C LEU A 3 6.25 -7.62 13.78
N LEU A 4 6.38 -6.31 13.95
CA LEU A 4 6.46 -5.67 15.25
C LEU A 4 5.08 -5.12 15.64
N SER A 5 4.57 -5.53 16.79
CA SER A 5 3.37 -4.92 17.38
C SER A 5 3.63 -3.47 17.79
N ASN A 6 2.58 -2.65 17.86
CA ASN A 6 2.67 -1.22 18.18
C ASN A 6 3.40 -0.92 19.51
N ASP A 7 3.27 -1.82 20.50
CA ASP A 7 3.98 -1.74 21.78
C ASP A 7 5.52 -1.81 21.63
N SER A 8 6.03 -2.33 20.51
CA SER A 8 7.46 -2.36 20.19
C SER A 8 8.04 -0.97 19.90
N MET A 9 7.19 0.04 19.67
CA MET A 9 7.61 1.44 19.46
C MET A 9 7.97 2.17 20.77
N ARG A 10 7.74 1.54 21.94
CA ARG A 10 8.13 2.11 23.22
C ARG A 10 9.64 2.19 23.33
N LEU A 11 10.16 3.31 23.84
CA LEU A 11 11.60 3.65 23.84
C LEU A 11 12.50 2.49 24.31
N ASN A 12 12.18 1.92 25.47
CA ASN A 12 12.96 0.83 26.07
C ASN A 12 12.96 -0.46 25.22
N ARG A 13 11.85 -0.74 24.51
CA ARG A 13 11.73 -1.92 23.63
C ARG A 13 12.44 -1.69 22.30
N LEU A 14 12.34 -0.48 21.76
CA LEU A 14 13.02 -0.06 20.54
C LEU A 14 14.55 -0.06 20.72
N GLU A 15 15.04 0.45 21.85
CA GLU A 15 16.47 0.44 22.17
C GLU A 15 17.02 -0.99 22.28
N ARG A 16 16.30 -1.87 22.99
CA ARG A 16 16.65 -3.29 23.06
C ARG A 16 16.64 -3.96 21.69
N HIS A 17 15.62 -3.68 20.88
CA HIS A 17 15.52 -4.22 19.52
C HIS A 17 16.71 -3.76 18.65
N LEU A 18 17.08 -2.48 18.72
CA LEU A 18 18.23 -1.94 18.00
C LEU A 18 19.52 -2.69 18.39
N LYS A 19 19.76 -2.89 19.69
CA LYS A 19 20.94 -3.60 20.18
C LYS A 19 20.98 -5.07 19.79
N GLN A 20 19.83 -5.76 19.87
CA GLN A 20 19.76 -7.22 19.64
C GLN A 20 19.66 -7.62 18.17
N GLN A 21 18.99 -6.82 17.35
CA GLN A 21 18.71 -7.18 15.95
C GLN A 21 19.58 -6.40 14.97
N HIS A 22 20.10 -5.25 15.39
CA HIS A 22 20.92 -4.38 14.56
C HIS A 22 22.16 -3.85 15.30
N PRO A 23 23.03 -4.74 15.83
CA PRO A 23 24.21 -4.32 16.60
C PRO A 23 25.13 -3.37 15.83
N THR A 24 25.20 -3.51 14.50
CA THR A 24 25.96 -2.63 13.60
C THR A 24 25.40 -1.21 13.46
N LEU A 25 24.13 -0.98 13.85
CA LEU A 25 23.48 0.33 13.79
C LEU A 25 23.52 1.06 15.14
N VAL A 26 23.87 0.40 16.24
CA VAL A 26 23.95 0.99 17.59
C VAL A 26 25.00 2.10 17.66
N LEU A 27 26.11 1.93 16.93
CA LEU A 27 27.22 2.88 16.88
C LEU A 27 26.99 4.03 15.90
N LYS A 28 25.90 4.01 15.13
CA LYS A 28 25.65 5.05 14.13
C LYS A 28 25.07 6.29 14.79
N MET A 29 25.61 7.44 14.41
CA MET A 29 25.15 8.73 14.91
C MET A 29 23.72 9.03 14.43
N LYS A 30 23.03 9.89 15.18
CA LYS A 30 21.65 10.31 14.93
C LYS A 30 21.41 10.77 13.49
N GLU A 31 22.39 11.41 12.87
CA GLU A 31 22.37 11.90 11.50
C GLU A 31 22.11 10.79 10.46
N PHE A 32 22.63 9.58 10.69
CA PHE A 32 22.37 8.44 9.82
C PHE A 32 20.88 8.09 9.80
N PHE A 33 20.23 8.07 10.98
CA PHE A 33 18.81 7.78 11.10
C PHE A 33 17.95 8.91 10.55
N SER A 34 18.33 10.17 10.79
CA SER A 34 17.65 11.33 10.20
C SER A 34 17.72 11.33 8.68
N SER A 35 18.91 11.14 8.11
CA SER A 35 19.10 11.06 6.65
C SER A 35 18.34 9.88 6.04
N LYS A 36 18.35 8.72 6.70
CA LYS A 36 17.60 7.54 6.27
C LYS A 36 16.09 7.74 6.38
N ALA A 37 15.60 8.41 7.43
CA ALA A 37 14.20 8.76 7.57
C ALA A 37 13.75 9.73 6.46
N GLU A 38 14.57 10.74 6.15
CA GLU A 38 14.28 11.67 5.05
C GLU A 38 14.35 10.97 3.68
N SER A 39 15.29 10.05 3.47
CA SER A 39 15.32 9.19 2.28
C SER A 39 14.06 8.34 2.17
N LEU A 40 13.58 7.73 3.27
CA LEU A 40 12.33 6.96 3.31
C LEU A 40 11.08 7.84 3.09
N LYS A 41 11.07 9.07 3.60
CA LYS A 41 9.99 10.04 3.31
C LYS A 41 9.98 10.44 1.84
N ARG A 42 11.15 10.63 1.22
CA ARG A 42 11.24 10.86 -0.24
C ARG A 42 10.86 9.62 -1.04
N MET A 43 11.13 8.43 -0.49
CA MET A 43 10.70 7.14 -1.02
C MET A 43 9.23 6.82 -0.73
N ARG A 44 8.49 7.65 0.05
CA ARG A 44 7.06 7.40 0.28
C ARG A 44 6.38 7.38 -1.08
N LEU A 45 6.12 6.15 -1.50
CA LEU A 45 5.28 5.67 -2.59
C LEU A 45 5.18 6.70 -3.70
N ALA A 46 6.00 6.51 -4.74
CA ALA A 46 5.79 7.09 -6.06
C ALA A 46 4.30 7.34 -6.24
N LYS A 47 3.92 8.62 -6.11
CA LYS A 47 2.56 9.17 -6.03
C LYS A 47 1.54 8.09 -6.35
N SER A 48 1.04 7.40 -5.30
CA SER A 48 0.19 6.20 -5.38
C SER A 48 -0.58 6.23 -6.69
N GLY A 49 -0.13 5.40 -7.65
CA GLY A 49 -0.49 5.57 -9.06
C GLY A 49 -2.02 5.66 -9.20
N SER A 50 -2.50 6.36 -10.23
CA SER A 50 -3.94 6.57 -10.52
C SER A 50 -4.84 5.35 -10.22
N TYR A 51 -4.29 4.14 -10.41
CA TYR A 51 -4.90 2.86 -10.07
C TYR A 51 -5.29 2.68 -8.60
N HIS A 52 -4.45 3.07 -7.63
CA HIS A 52 -4.75 2.98 -6.20
C HIS A 52 -5.87 3.93 -5.80
N THR A 53 -5.84 5.16 -6.33
CA THR A 53 -6.90 6.15 -6.10
C THR A 53 -8.23 5.65 -6.68
N ALA A 54 -8.22 5.07 -7.88
CA ALA A 54 -9.41 4.48 -8.49
C ALA A 54 -9.94 3.27 -7.69
N SER A 55 -9.04 2.38 -7.25
CA SER A 55 -9.36 1.22 -6.40
C SER A 55 -10.00 1.64 -5.07
N PHE A 56 -9.44 2.68 -4.43
CA PHE A 56 -9.97 3.25 -3.20
C PHE A 56 -11.37 3.84 -3.40
N GLU A 57 -11.58 4.62 -4.47
CA GLU A 57 -12.89 5.25 -4.73
C GLU A 57 -13.98 4.19 -4.97
N ILE A 58 -13.66 3.12 -5.70
CA ILE A 58 -14.58 1.98 -5.90
C ILE A 58 -14.96 1.34 -4.55
N ALA A 59 -13.97 1.05 -3.70
CA ALA A 59 -14.22 0.47 -2.38
C ALA A 59 -15.02 1.43 -1.49
N PHE A 60 -14.76 2.74 -1.56
CA PHE A 60 -15.47 3.76 -0.80
C PHE A 60 -16.94 3.85 -1.21
N MET A 61 -17.25 3.83 -2.51
CA MET A 61 -18.63 3.80 -3.00
C MET A 61 -19.40 2.56 -2.54
N ILE A 62 -18.77 1.38 -2.55
CA ILE A 62 -19.35 0.13 -2.06
C ILE A 62 -19.64 0.22 -0.56
N ALA A 63 -18.67 0.70 0.21
CA ALA A 63 -18.80 0.88 1.67
C ALA A 63 -19.90 1.88 2.02
N LYS A 64 -20.03 2.98 1.26
CA LYS A 64 -21.10 3.99 1.44
C LYS A 64 -22.48 3.38 1.23
N GLN A 65 -22.62 2.42 0.32
CA GLN A 65 -23.85 1.67 0.11
C GLN A 65 -24.07 0.52 1.11
N LYS A 66 -23.17 0.36 2.10
CA LYS A 66 -23.18 -0.73 3.09
C LYS A 66 -23.21 -2.12 2.44
N LYS A 67 -22.61 -2.27 1.26
CA LYS A 67 -22.52 -3.54 0.54
C LYS A 67 -21.27 -4.30 0.97
N SER A 68 -21.32 -5.62 0.85
CA SER A 68 -20.14 -6.46 1.10
C SER A 68 -19.04 -6.12 0.10
N TYR A 69 -17.79 -6.18 0.55
CA TYR A 69 -16.62 -6.06 -0.32
C TYR A 69 -16.63 -7.11 -1.44
N THR A 70 -17.26 -8.28 -1.24
CA THR A 70 -17.39 -9.34 -2.24
C THR A 70 -18.01 -8.85 -3.56
N ILE A 71 -18.91 -7.87 -3.50
CA ILE A 71 -19.57 -7.30 -4.69
C ILE A 71 -18.57 -6.66 -5.65
N ARG A 72 -17.42 -6.21 -5.12
CA ARG A 72 -16.34 -5.63 -5.91
C ARG A 72 -15.77 -6.66 -6.87
N GLU A 73 -15.44 -7.84 -6.36
CA GLU A 73 -14.81 -8.90 -7.14
C GLU A 73 -15.79 -9.62 -8.05
N GLU A 74 -17.02 -9.86 -7.57
CA GLU A 74 -18.03 -10.63 -8.30
C GLU A 74 -18.71 -9.84 -9.43
N LEU A 75 -18.91 -8.54 -9.24
CA LEU A 75 -19.71 -7.73 -10.17
C LEU A 75 -18.95 -6.52 -10.71
N VAL A 76 -18.37 -5.69 -9.83
CA VAL A 76 -17.76 -4.42 -10.28
C VAL A 76 -16.55 -4.65 -11.17
N ARG A 77 -15.67 -5.58 -10.78
CA ARG A 77 -14.48 -5.95 -11.56
C ARG A 77 -14.81 -6.42 -12.98
N PRO A 78 -15.65 -7.46 -13.20
CA PRO A 78 -15.98 -7.89 -14.54
C PRO A 78 -16.77 -6.85 -15.32
N CYS A 79 -17.64 -6.07 -14.68
CA CYS A 79 -18.38 -4.99 -15.35
C CYS A 79 -17.44 -3.91 -15.91
N VAL A 80 -16.47 -3.44 -15.13
CA VAL A 80 -15.54 -2.39 -15.57
C VAL A 80 -14.63 -2.90 -16.68
N LEU A 81 -14.07 -4.11 -16.54
CA LEU A 81 -13.24 -4.70 -17.60
C LEU A 81 -14.02 -4.83 -18.92
N LYS A 82 -15.24 -5.37 -18.86
CA LYS A 82 -16.09 -5.56 -20.05
C LYS A 82 -16.52 -4.23 -20.68
N ALA A 83 -16.89 -3.23 -19.87
CA ALA A 83 -17.20 -1.90 -20.38
C ALA A 83 -15.98 -1.26 -21.08
N THR A 84 -14.79 -1.41 -20.50
CA THR A 84 -13.58 -0.85 -21.09
C THR A 84 -13.16 -1.56 -22.37
N GLN A 85 -13.33 -2.88 -22.44
CA GLN A 85 -13.11 -3.66 -23.66
C GLN A 85 -14.05 -3.20 -24.78
N ILE A 86 -15.33 -2.97 -24.49
CA ILE A 86 -16.32 -2.54 -25.48
C ILE A 86 -16.06 -1.11 -25.97
N ILE A 87 -15.72 -0.18 -25.07
CA ILE A 87 -15.63 1.25 -25.41
C ILE A 87 -14.24 1.62 -25.94
N LEU A 88 -13.18 1.08 -25.34
CA LEU A 88 -11.79 1.49 -25.54
C LEU A 88 -10.93 0.39 -26.18
N GLY A 89 -11.47 -0.82 -26.34
CA GLY A 89 -10.75 -1.98 -26.87
C GLY A 89 -9.91 -2.73 -25.84
N GLU A 90 -9.29 -3.84 -26.27
CA GLU A 90 -8.54 -4.77 -25.40
C GLU A 90 -7.27 -4.16 -24.78
N ASP A 91 -6.63 -3.18 -25.44
CA ASP A 91 -5.42 -2.52 -24.91
C ASP A 91 -5.70 -1.73 -23.63
N ALA A 92 -6.87 -1.08 -23.56
CA ALA A 92 -7.29 -0.34 -22.39
C ALA A 92 -7.69 -1.27 -21.23
N GLU A 93 -8.27 -2.43 -21.54
CA GLU A 93 -8.59 -3.45 -20.53
C GLU A 93 -7.32 -3.93 -19.81
N GLN A 94 -6.24 -4.20 -20.55
CA GLN A 94 -4.98 -4.65 -19.96
C GLN A 94 -4.37 -3.61 -19.00
N LYS A 95 -4.50 -2.31 -19.32
CA LYS A 95 -4.04 -1.21 -18.46
C LYS A 95 -4.81 -1.10 -17.15
N LEU A 96 -6.05 -1.59 -17.09
CA LEU A 96 -6.92 -1.48 -15.90
C LEU A 96 -6.88 -2.71 -14.98
N LYS A 97 -6.32 -3.84 -15.44
CA LYS A 97 -6.10 -5.03 -14.60
C LYS A 97 -5.41 -4.72 -13.25
N PRO A 98 -4.38 -3.83 -13.17
CA PRO A 98 -3.72 -3.49 -11.91
C PRO A 98 -4.62 -2.81 -10.87
N ILE A 99 -5.77 -2.23 -11.23
CA ILE A 99 -6.72 -1.65 -10.27
C ILE A 99 -7.34 -2.72 -9.37
N TYR A 100 -7.46 -3.94 -9.90
CA TYR A 100 -8.13 -5.08 -9.26
C TYR A 100 -7.15 -6.15 -8.76
N SER A 101 -5.85 -5.99 -9.02
CA SER A 101 -4.80 -6.83 -8.44
C SER A 101 -4.42 -6.29 -7.07
N PHE A 102 -4.96 -6.91 -6.02
CA PHE A 102 -4.41 -6.80 -4.67
C PHE A 102 -3.39 -7.94 -4.49
N GLU A 103 -2.10 -7.63 -4.60
CA GLU A 103 -1.00 -8.45 -4.08
C GLU A 103 -0.35 -7.77 -2.88
#